data_AF-A0A9E5P4R7-F1
#
_entry.id   AF-A0A9E5P4R7-F1
#
_cell.length_a   1.000
_cell.length_b   1.000
_cell.length_c   1.000
_cell.angle_alpha   90.00
_cell.angle_beta   90.00
_cell.angle_gamma   90.00
#
_symmetry.space_group_name_H-M   'P 1'
#
loop_
_entity.id
_entity.type
_entity.pdbx_description
1 polymer ?
#
loop_
_entity_poly.entity_id
_entity_poly.type
_entity_poly.pdbx_seq_one_letter_code
_entity_poly.pdbx_strand_id
1 'polypeptide(L)'
;PHTAPGMAFTIVFLLLLAAQVGTGLFATDDIFTEGPFSRLVENETARQLTGIHHRVYWLILAGVTLHLLAHVVYALRRDPLPLAMINGRKRVDLEPARPAWTLAVLTAAGAFATVWLVLELA
;
A
#
# COMPACT_ATOMS: atom_id res chain seq x y z
N PRO A 1 -3.45 -13.22 15.76
CA PRO A 1 -3.80 -11.82 16.06
C PRO A 1 -3.14 -10.86 15.06
N HIS A 2 -3.92 -10.20 14.19
CA HIS A 2 -3.43 -9.06 13.43
C HIS A 2 -3.24 -7.90 14.40
N THR A 3 -2.07 -7.26 14.38
CA THR A 3 -1.86 -6.03 15.14
C THR A 3 -2.72 -4.93 14.51
N ALA A 4 -3.27 -4.01 15.31
CA ALA A 4 -4.12 -2.93 14.80
C ALA A 4 -3.52 -2.15 13.59
N PRO A 5 -2.18 -1.91 13.51
CA PRO A 5 -1.57 -1.29 12.33
C PRO A 5 -1.65 -2.14 11.06
N GLY A 6 -1.53 -3.48 11.19
CA GLY A 6 -1.59 -4.38 10.04
C GLY A 6 -2.96 -4.40 9.37
N MET A 7 -4.05 -4.39 10.16
CA MET A 7 -5.39 -4.32 9.59
C MET A 7 -5.67 -2.97 8.91
N ALA A 8 -5.25 -1.86 9.53
CA ALA A 8 -5.39 -0.54 8.93
C ALA A 8 -4.62 -0.44 7.60
N PHE A 9 -3.40 -0.98 7.54
CA PHE A 9 -2.61 -1.04 6.32
C PHE A 9 -3.31 -1.81 5.21
N THR A 10 -3.88 -3.00 5.50
CA THR A 10 -4.62 -3.79 4.52
C THR A 10 -5.79 -3.02 3.92
N ILE A 11 -6.59 -2.33 4.73
CA ILE A 11 -7.73 -1.54 4.25
C ILE A 11 -7.25 -0.42 3.33
N VAL A 12 -6.21 0.33 3.73
CA VAL A 12 -5.63 1.39 2.90
C VAL A 12 -5.10 0.82 1.58
N PHE A 13 -4.43 -0.33 1.61
CA PHE A 13 -3.92 -0.97 0.39
C PHE A 13 -5.02 -1.38 -0.58
N LEU A 14 -6.11 -1.95 -0.07
CA LEU A 14 -7.26 -2.32 -0.89
C LEU A 14 -7.92 -1.10 -1.55
N LEU A 15 -8.02 0.02 -0.83
CA LEU A 15 -8.54 1.28 -1.37
C LEU A 15 -7.62 1.86 -2.45
N LEU A 16 -6.30 1.84 -2.23
CA LEU A 16 -5.32 2.28 -3.23
C LEU A 16 -5.38 1.42 -4.49
N LEU A 17 -5.47 0.09 -4.35
CA LEU A 17 -5.62 -0.82 -5.49
C LEU A 17 -6.93 -0.59 -6.25
N ALA A 18 -8.04 -0.38 -5.54
CA ALA A 18 -9.31 -0.03 -6.17
C ALA A 18 -9.21 1.30 -6.94
N ALA A 19 -8.54 2.31 -6.38
CA ALA A 19 -8.28 3.57 -7.07
C ALA A 19 -7.35 3.40 -8.29
N GLN A 20 -6.30 2.57 -8.18
CA GLN A 20 -5.37 2.30 -9.28
C GLN A 20 -6.09 1.66 -10.46
N VAL A 21 -6.88 0.62 -10.20
CA VAL A 21 -7.68 -0.07 -11.22
C VAL A 21 -8.75 0.87 -11.77
N GLY A 22 -9.49 1.55 -10.89
CA GLY A 22 -10.57 2.46 -11.28
C GLY A 22 -10.09 3.57 -12.19
N THR A 23 -8.98 4.25 -11.85
CA THR A 23 -8.40 5.30 -12.69
C THR A 23 -7.72 4.76 -13.95
N GLY A 24 -7.12 3.57 -13.88
CA GLY A 24 -6.47 2.91 -15.01
C GLY A 24 -7.45 2.53 -16.13
N LEU A 25 -8.72 2.25 -15.79
CA LEU A 25 -9.77 1.97 -16.77
C LEU A 25 -10.05 3.16 -17.71
N PHE A 26 -9.74 4.38 -17.27
CA PHE A 26 -9.93 5.62 -18.04
C PHE A 26 -8.60 6.25 -18.48
N ALA A 27 -7.45 5.61 -18.20
CA ALA A 27 -6.15 6.18 -18.51
C ALA A 27 -5.89 6.23 -20.02
N THR A 28 -5.08 7.18 -20.47
CA THR A 28 -4.73 7.37 -21.89
C THR A 28 -3.30 7.88 -22.02
N ASP A 29 -2.58 7.39 -23.03
CA ASP A 29 -1.31 7.96 -23.50
C ASP A 29 -1.48 8.84 -24.76
N ASP A 30 -2.72 9.08 -25.18
CA ASP A 30 -3.16 9.83 -26.36
C ASP A 30 -2.67 9.27 -27.72
N ILE A 31 -2.06 8.08 -27.74
CA ILE A 31 -1.48 7.51 -28.96
C ILE A 31 -1.89 6.05 -29.18
N PHE A 32 -1.47 5.12 -28.32
CA PHE A 32 -1.63 3.68 -28.54
C PHE A 32 -2.09 2.88 -27.31
N THR A 33 -2.03 3.47 -26.12
CA THR A 33 -2.33 2.81 -24.85
C THR A 33 -3.47 3.54 -24.17
N GLU A 34 -4.64 2.92 -24.20
CA GLU A 34 -5.86 3.48 -23.62
C GLU A 34 -6.57 2.44 -22.76
N GLY A 35 -7.15 2.89 -21.65
CA GLY A 35 -8.09 2.11 -20.87
C GLY A 35 -9.41 1.90 -21.61
N PRO A 36 -10.14 0.80 -21.35
CA PRO A 36 -11.37 0.46 -22.08
C PRO A 36 -12.50 1.51 -21.95
N PHE A 37 -12.45 2.34 -20.91
CA PHE A 37 -13.44 3.39 -20.65
C PHE A 37 -12.93 4.80 -20.94
N SER A 38 -11.71 4.97 -21.49
CA SER A 38 -11.14 6.28 -21.86
C SER A 38 -12.08 7.11 -22.74
N ARG A 39 -12.75 6.44 -23.69
CA ARG A 39 -13.65 7.04 -24.68
C ARG A 39 -15.01 7.45 -24.12
N LEU A 40 -15.34 7.05 -22.88
CA LEU A 40 -16.62 7.39 -22.24
C LEU A 40 -16.56 8.73 -21.50
N VAL A 41 -15.38 9.35 -21.40
CA VAL A 41 -15.15 10.62 -20.71
C VAL A 41 -14.46 11.63 -21.63
N GLU A 42 -14.48 12.90 -21.25
CA GLU A 42 -13.73 13.93 -21.97
C GLU A 42 -12.21 13.72 -21.85
N ASN A 43 -11.46 14.06 -22.89
CA ASN A 43 -9.99 13.92 -22.91
C ASN A 43 -9.31 14.59 -21.71
N GLU A 44 -9.82 15.73 -21.27
CA GLU A 44 -9.28 16.42 -20.09
C GLU A 44 -9.48 15.60 -18.81
N THR A 45 -10.66 14.99 -18.63
CA THR A 45 -10.93 14.07 -17.52
C THR A 45 -10.04 12.83 -17.59
N ALA A 46 -9.86 12.24 -18.78
CA ALA A 46 -8.98 11.09 -18.98
C ALA A 46 -7.53 11.40 -18.60
N ARG A 47 -7.01 12.57 -19.01
CA ARG A 47 -5.67 13.04 -18.60
C ARG A 47 -5.54 13.24 -17.09
N GLN A 48 -6.55 13.84 -16.45
CA GLN A 48 -6.56 14.01 -15.00
C GLN A 48 -6.56 12.66 -14.26
N LEU A 49 -7.39 11.71 -14.69
CA LEU A 49 -7.42 10.35 -14.14
C LEU A 49 -6.09 9.61 -14.36
N THR A 50 -5.44 9.80 -15.50
CA THR A 50 -4.09 9.27 -15.78
C THR A 50 -3.05 9.85 -14.81
N GLY A 51 -3.11 11.16 -14.51
CA GLY A 51 -2.24 11.78 -13.51
C GLY A 51 -2.48 11.27 -12.09
N ILE A 52 -3.75 10.97 -11.74
CA ILE A 52 -4.08 10.31 -10.46
C ILE A 52 -3.55 8.87 -10.45
N HIS A 53 -3.75 8.11 -11.53
CA HIS A 53 -3.26 6.74 -11.69
C HIS A 53 -1.74 6.64 -11.49
N HIS A 54 -0.98 7.60 -11.99
CA HIS A 54 0.48 7.64 -11.82
C HIS A 54 0.88 7.91 -10.36
N ARG A 55 0.19 8.84 -9.67
CA ARG A 55 0.47 9.12 -8.25
C ARG A 55 0.10 7.96 -7.35
N VAL A 56 -1.04 7.31 -7.61
CA VAL A 56 -1.48 6.13 -6.83
C VAL A 56 -0.50 4.97 -7.01
N TYR A 57 0.09 4.79 -8.21
CA TYR A 57 1.17 3.82 -8.42
C TYR A 57 2.34 4.03 -7.46
N TRP A 58 2.85 5.27 -7.34
CA TRP A 58 3.95 5.59 -6.44
C TRP A 58 3.60 5.36 -4.97
N LEU A 59 2.36 5.68 -4.56
CA LEU A 59 1.86 5.37 -3.21
C LEU A 59 1.83 3.87 -2.92
N ILE A 60 1.36 3.06 -3.88
CA ILE A 60 1.36 1.61 -3.76
C ILE A 60 2.80 1.10 -3.67
N LEU A 61 3.71 1.56 -4.52
CA LEU A 61 5.09 1.12 -4.51
C LEU A 61 5.79 1.42 -3.18
N ALA A 62 5.59 2.63 -2.63
CA ALA A 62 6.10 3.02 -1.33
C ALA A 62 5.55 2.11 -0.22
N GLY A 63 4.25 1.86 -0.23
CA GLY A 63 3.62 1.00 0.76
C GLY A 63 4.01 -0.47 0.65
N VAL A 64 4.22 -1.01 -0.56
CA VAL A 64 4.74 -2.38 -0.77
C VAL A 64 6.14 -2.47 -0.18
N THR A 65 6.99 -1.48 -0.46
CA THR A 65 8.35 -1.42 0.08
C THR A 65 8.34 -1.42 1.60
N LEU A 66 7.51 -0.57 2.22
CA LEU A 66 7.35 -0.52 3.67
C LEU A 66 6.83 -1.85 4.26
N HIS A 67 5.85 -2.48 3.60
CA HIS A 67 5.29 -3.76 4.00
C HIS A 67 6.36 -4.86 4.01
N LEU A 68 7.14 -4.97 2.94
CA LEU A 68 8.23 -5.94 2.83
C LEU A 68 9.33 -5.68 3.87
N LEU A 69 9.71 -4.41 4.09
CA LEU A 69 10.67 -4.05 5.13
C LEU A 69 10.19 -4.47 6.52
N ALA A 70 8.91 -4.27 6.85
CA ALA A 70 8.35 -4.75 8.10
C ALA A 70 8.49 -6.26 8.24
N HIS A 71 8.19 -7.04 7.19
CA HIS A 71 8.38 -8.49 7.19
C HIS A 71 9.84 -8.91 7.43
N VAL A 72 10.81 -8.22 6.81
CA VAL A 72 12.25 -8.46 7.05
C VAL A 72 12.62 -8.17 8.50
N VAL A 73 12.18 -7.04 9.06
CA VAL A 73 12.45 -6.68 10.47
C VAL A 73 11.85 -7.72 11.42
N TYR A 74 10.63 -8.19 11.17
CA TYR A 74 10.02 -9.24 11.97
C TYR A 74 10.76 -10.58 11.85
N ALA A 75 11.22 -10.94 10.65
CA ALA A 75 12.01 -12.15 10.43
C ALA A 75 13.34 -12.12 11.20
N LEU A 76 14.02 -10.96 11.23
CA LEU A 76 15.27 -10.77 11.97
C LEU A 76 15.06 -10.84 13.49
N ARG A 77 13.86 -10.51 13.99
CA ARG A 77 13.48 -10.61 15.41
C ARG A 77 13.10 -12.03 15.86
N ARG A 78 13.40 -13.06 15.06
CA ARG A 78 13.12 -14.49 15.33
C ARG A 78 11.63 -14.84 15.50
N ASP A 79 10.71 -14.00 15.02
CA ASP A 79 9.31 -14.38 14.89
C ASP A 79 9.13 -14.88 13.44
N PRO A 80 8.92 -16.20 13.19
CA PRO A 80 8.90 -16.79 11.85
C PRO A 80 7.59 -16.47 11.12
N LEU A 81 7.21 -15.19 11.05
CA LEU A 81 6.01 -14.73 10.38
C LEU A 81 6.01 -15.05 8.88
N PRO A 82 7.11 -14.86 8.12
CA PRO A 82 7.13 -15.23 6.69
C PRO A 82 6.99 -16.74 6.47
N LEU A 83 7.65 -17.54 7.31
CA LEU A 83 7.56 -19.01 7.29
C LEU A 83 6.14 -19.48 7.65
N ALA A 84 5.46 -18.79 8.56
CA ALA A 84 4.07 -19.07 8.90
C ALA A 84 3.10 -18.77 7.75
N MET A 85 3.42 -17.82 6.87
CA MET A 85 2.61 -17.55 5.67
C MET A 85 2.72 -18.68 4.64
N ILE A 86 3.91 -19.28 4.48
CA ILE A 86 4.12 -20.40 3.55
C ILE A 86 3.55 -21.70 4.14
N ASN A 87 3.83 -21.99 5.40
CA ASN A 87 3.45 -23.25 6.05
C ASN A 87 2.02 -23.23 6.61
N GLY A 88 1.35 -22.08 6.62
CA GLY A 88 0.03 -21.87 7.23
C GLY A 88 -0.02 -22.05 8.75
N ARG A 89 1.13 -22.20 9.42
CA ARG A 89 1.23 -22.51 10.86
C ARG A 89 2.06 -21.44 11.56
N LYS A 90 1.42 -20.72 12.48
CA LYS A 90 2.08 -19.76 13.38
C LYS A 90 2.03 -20.29 14.81
N ARG A 91 3.19 -20.39 15.48
CA ARG A 91 3.22 -20.55 16.94
C ARG A 91 2.83 -19.21 17.57
N VAL A 92 1.83 -19.23 18.44
CA VAL A 92 1.33 -18.03 19.10
C VAL A 92 1.54 -18.22 20.58
N ASP A 93 2.57 -17.57 21.13
CA ASP A 93 2.66 -17.37 22.57
C ASP A 93 1.70 -16.22 22.90
N LEU A 94 0.65 -16.52 23.66
CA LEU A 94 -0.38 -15.54 24.04
C LEU A 94 0.17 -14.63 25.15
N GLU A 95 1.06 -13.71 24.79
CA GLU A 95 1.42 -12.57 25.64
C GLU A 95 0.25 -11.57 25.66
N PRO A 96 -0.11 -10.99 26.83
CA PRO A 96 -1.12 -9.94 26.92
C PRO A 96 -0.78 -8.79 25.98
N ALA A 97 -1.74 -8.40 25.12
CA ALA A 97 -1.55 -7.29 24.19
C ALA A 97 -1.29 -6.00 24.97
N ARG A 98 -0.03 -5.55 25.01
CA ARG A 98 0.33 -4.25 25.60
C ARG A 98 -0.15 -3.13 24.66
N PRO A 99 -0.84 -2.10 25.15
CA PRO A 99 -1.24 -0.97 24.33
C PRO A 99 -0.01 -0.20 23.88
N ALA A 100 0.41 -0.44 22.64
CA ALA A 100 1.59 0.17 22.02
C ALA A 100 1.22 1.31 21.06
N TRP A 101 0.31 2.19 21.50
CA TRP A 101 -0.18 3.31 20.69
C TRP A 101 0.94 4.28 20.28
N THR A 102 1.97 4.44 21.11
CA THR A 102 3.16 5.24 20.78
C THR A 102 3.92 4.67 19.58
N LEU A 103 4.14 3.36 19.55
CA LEU A 103 4.76 2.68 18.40
C LEU A 103 3.85 2.75 17.17
N ALA A 104 2.52 2.68 17.35
CA ALA A 104 1.57 2.86 16.25
C ALA A 104 1.64 4.28 15.65
N VAL A 105 1.74 5.33 16.48
CA VAL A 105 1.89 6.72 16.02
C VAL A 105 3.24 6.93 15.33
N LEU A 106 4.33 6.39 15.87
CA LEU A 106 5.66 6.51 15.27
C LEU A 106 5.75 5.78 13.91
N THR A 107 5.15 4.59 13.81
CA THR A 107 5.09 3.86 12.53
C THR A 107 4.20 4.56 11.51
N ALA A 108 3.06 5.14 11.93
CA ALA A 108 2.22 5.96 11.07
C ALA A 108 2.94 7.23 10.58
N ALA A 109 3.66 7.93 11.47
CA ALA A 109 4.44 9.11 11.10
C ALA A 109 5.59 8.77 10.13
N GLY A 110 6.29 7.65 10.36
CA GLY A 110 7.33 7.17 9.45
C GLY A 110 6.78 6.78 8.08
N ALA A 111 5.62 6.12 8.02
CA ALA A 111 4.94 5.80 6.77
C ALA A 111 4.52 7.08 6.02
N PHE A 112 3.96 8.07 6.72
CA PHE A 112 3.60 9.36 6.14
C PHE A 112 4.82 10.11 5.58
N ALA A 113 5.92 10.18 6.33
CA ALA A 113 7.14 10.84 5.88
C ALA A 113 7.75 10.15 4.65
N THR A 114 7.72 8.81 4.61
CA THR A 114 8.20 8.03 3.45
C THR A 114 7.34 8.30 2.22
N VAL A 115 6.02 8.29 2.38
CA VAL A 115 5.07 8.63 1.31
C VAL A 115 5.29 10.05 0.79
N TRP A 116 5.40 11.02 1.70
CA TRP A 116 5.65 12.42 1.35
C TRP A 116 6.94 12.55 0.54
N LEU A 117 8.03 11.93 1.00
CA LEU A 117 9.31 11.95 0.30
C LEU A 117 9.23 11.31 -1.09
N VAL A 118 8.55 10.17 -1.22
CA VAL A 118 8.38 9.51 -2.53
C VAL A 118 7.57 10.39 -3.49
N LEU A 119 6.52 11.05 -3.00
CA LEU A 119 5.72 11.96 -3.82
C LEU A 119 6.47 13.24 -4.23
N GLU A 120 7.37 13.74 -3.39
CA GLU A 120 8.23 14.89 -3.73
C GLU A 120 9.28 14.52 -4.79
N LEU A 121 9.74 13.27 -4.80
CA LEU A 121 10.78 12.77 -5.70
C LEU A 121 10.23 12.20 -7.03
N ALA A 122 8.91 12.03 -7.15
CA ALA A 122 8.24 11.42 -8.30
C ALA A 122 7.50 12.45 -9.16
#